data_AF-A0A538AY88-F1
#
_entry.id   AF-A0A538AY88-F1
#
_cell.length_a   1.000
_cell.length_b   1.000
_cell.length_c   1.000
_cell.angle_alpha   90.00
_cell.angle_beta   90.00
_cell.angle_gamma   90.00
#
_symmetry.space_group_name_H-M   'P 1'
#
loop_
_entity.id
_entity.type
_entity.pdbx_description
1 polymer ?
#
loop_
_entity_poly.entity_id
_entity_poly.type
_entity_poly.pdbx_seq_one_letter_code
_entity_poly.pdbx_strand_id
1 'polypeptide(L)'
;MLAGSLFALLLTGGVFARTYRVTAVFTDAGGIVPGDKVTVAGLPAGTVKALHIQNGTVAIDLAVNRGVKLPADSRADVVVQTLLGRRAVSLVAGQSDQLLGNDSVIPVGRTTTPVDITEL
;
A
#
# COMPACT_ATOMS: atom_id res chain seq x y z
N MET A 1 -16.75 -14.76 40.86
CA MET A 1 -17.88 -15.27 40.05
C MET A 1 -18.06 -14.25 38.93
N LEU A 2 -17.42 -14.48 37.78
CA LEU A 2 -17.97 -15.13 36.58
C LEU A 2 -19.00 -14.26 35.84
N ALA A 3 -18.84 -14.24 34.51
CA ALA A 3 -19.63 -13.60 33.46
C ALA A 3 -19.07 -12.22 33.04
N GLY A 4 -18.20 -12.10 32.02
CA GLY A 4 -18.16 -12.89 30.79
C GLY A 4 -19.32 -12.46 29.90
N SER A 5 -19.12 -11.42 29.09
CA SER A 5 -19.94 -11.15 27.91
C SER A 5 -19.19 -10.27 26.91
N LEU A 6 -18.60 -10.98 25.95
CA LEU A 6 -18.75 -10.70 24.52
C LEU A 6 -18.06 -9.43 23.99
N PHE A 7 -16.73 -9.47 23.99
CA PHE A 7 -15.98 -8.83 22.91
C PHE A 7 -16.41 -9.51 21.61
N ALA A 8 -17.35 -8.89 20.89
CA ALA A 8 -17.93 -9.41 19.66
C ALA A 8 -16.86 -9.52 18.57
N LEU A 9 -16.09 -10.60 18.63
CA LEU A 9 -15.19 -11.09 17.60
C LEU A 9 -16.05 -11.72 16.49
N LEU A 10 -16.78 -10.87 15.75
CA LEU A 10 -17.61 -11.28 14.60
C LEU A 10 -17.32 -10.41 13.38
N LEU A 11 -16.04 -10.27 13.03
CA LEU A 11 -15.60 -9.87 11.68
C LEU A 11 -14.40 -10.73 11.22
N THR A 12 -14.38 -12.01 11.57
CA THR A 12 -13.48 -13.02 11.01
C THR A 12 -13.91 -13.39 9.58
N GLY A 13 -13.82 -12.41 8.68
CA GLY A 13 -13.91 -12.60 7.23
C GLY A 13 -12.82 -11.85 6.45
N GLY A 14 -12.21 -10.81 7.05
CA GLY A 14 -11.21 -9.97 6.38
C GLY A 14 -9.80 -10.00 6.98
N VAL A 15 -9.58 -10.70 8.11
CA VAL A 15 -8.31 -10.66 8.86
C VAL A 15 -7.30 -11.72 8.40
N PHE A 16 -7.72 -12.70 7.58
CA PHE A 16 -6.87 -13.82 7.15
C PHE A 16 -6.65 -13.92 5.63
N ALA A 17 -6.83 -12.83 4.89
CA ALA A 17 -6.17 -12.77 3.58
C ALA A 17 -4.66 -12.82 3.84
N ARG A 18 -4.01 -13.93 3.47
CA ARG A 18 -2.56 -14.04 3.61
C ARG A 18 -1.94 -12.96 2.72
N THR A 19 -1.29 -11.97 3.33
CA THR A 19 -0.54 -10.92 2.63
C THR A 19 0.97 -11.17 2.69
N TYR A 20 1.73 -10.39 1.93
CA TYR A 20 3.15 -10.16 2.11
C TYR A 20 3.41 -8.66 2.21
N ARG A 21 4.44 -8.27 2.97
CA ARG A 21 4.81 -6.87 3.16
C ARG A 21 5.68 -6.40 2.00
N VAL A 22 5.38 -5.22 1.48
CA VAL A 22 6.26 -4.45 0.60
C VAL A 22 6.34 -3.04 1.17
N THR A 23 7.53 -2.46 1.22
CA THR A 23 7.71 -1.06 1.61
C THR A 23 8.00 -0.24 0.35
N ALA A 24 7.19 0.77 0.07
CA ALA A 24 7.42 1.71 -1.03
C ALA A 24 7.85 3.06 -0.45
N VAL A 25 8.99 3.56 -0.92
CA VAL A 25 9.59 4.80 -0.41
C VAL A 25 9.31 5.93 -1.37
N PHE A 26 8.64 6.98 -0.92
CA PHE A 26 8.27 8.16 -1.70
C PHE A 26 8.99 9.41 -1.17
N THR A 27 9.04 10.47 -1.97
CA THR A 27 9.51 11.80 -1.55
C THR A 27 8.61 12.47 -0.51
N ASP A 28 7.31 12.19 -0.59
CA ASP A 28 6.26 12.71 0.29
C ASP A 28 5.14 11.67 0.40
N ALA A 29 4.14 11.91 1.26
CA ALA A 29 3.06 10.95 1.49
C ALA A 29 2.02 10.91 0.35
N GLY A 30 2.00 11.91 -0.53
CA GLY A 30 0.98 12.10 -1.56
C GLY A 30 -0.44 12.12 -0.99
N GLY A 31 -0.60 12.44 0.29
CA GLY A 31 -1.86 12.36 1.04
C GLY A 31 -2.47 10.94 1.17
N ILE A 32 -1.64 9.90 1.11
CA ILE A 32 -2.00 8.54 1.52
C ILE A 32 -2.14 8.45 3.04
N VAL A 33 -3.10 7.65 3.50
CA VAL A 33 -3.28 7.33 4.92
C VAL A 33 -3.42 5.82 5.16
N PRO A 34 -3.19 5.32 6.40
CA PRO A 34 -3.44 3.92 6.72
C PRO A 34 -4.88 3.51 6.40
N GLY A 35 -5.05 2.32 5.83
CA GLY A 35 -6.35 1.83 5.36
C GLY A 35 -6.68 2.18 3.91
N ASP A 36 -5.93 3.08 3.25
CA ASP A 36 -6.08 3.30 1.82
C ASP A 36 -5.77 2.03 1.02
N LYS A 37 -6.39 1.95 -0.16
CA LYS A 37 -6.28 0.77 -1.02
C LYS A 37 -4.90 0.71 -1.66
N VAL A 38 -4.40 -0.51 -1.76
CA VAL A 38 -3.34 -0.85 -2.71
C VAL A 38 -4.00 -1.49 -3.92
N THR A 39 -3.67 -1.06 -5.12
CA THR A 39 -4.29 -1.53 -6.36
C THR A 39 -3.28 -2.03 -7.37
N VAL A 40 -3.73 -2.87 -8.31
CA VAL A 40 -3.00 -3.24 -9.53
C VAL A 40 -3.99 -3.11 -10.69
N ALA A 41 -3.65 -2.33 -11.72
CA ALA A 41 -4.57 -2.01 -12.82
C ALA A 41 -5.95 -1.50 -12.33
N GLY A 42 -5.96 -0.75 -11.22
CA GLY A 42 -7.17 -0.22 -10.59
C GLY A 42 -7.97 -1.19 -9.72
N LEU A 43 -7.64 -2.49 -9.74
CA LEU A 43 -8.32 -3.51 -8.93
C LEU A 43 -7.70 -3.61 -7.52
N PRO A 44 -8.49 -3.87 -6.47
CA PRO A 44 -7.97 -4.06 -5.11
C PRO A 44 -6.95 -5.20 -5.03
N ALA A 45 -5.75 -4.87 -4.58
CA ALA A 45 -4.62 -5.78 -4.44
C ALA A 45 -4.07 -5.86 -3.01
N GLY A 46 -4.52 -4.98 -2.12
CA GLY A 46 -4.03 -4.93 -0.74
C GLY A 46 -4.48 -3.68 0.00
N THR A 47 -3.73 -3.32 1.05
CA THR A 47 -4.03 -2.18 1.91
C THR A 47 -2.76 -1.54 2.46
N VAL A 48 -2.76 -0.21 2.57
CA VAL A 48 -1.72 0.55 3.27
C VAL A 48 -1.84 0.27 4.77
N LYS A 49 -0.73 -0.08 5.42
CA LYS A 49 -0.69 -0.43 6.85
C LYS A 49 -0.14 0.70 7.71
N ALA A 50 0.95 1.32 7.29
CA ALA A 50 1.61 2.37 8.04
C ALA A 50 2.42 3.27 7.10
N LEU A 51 2.73 4.46 7.58
CA LEU A 51 3.66 5.39 6.95
C LEU A 51 4.70 5.78 8.00
N HIS A 52 5.96 5.86 7.58
CA HIS A 52 7.09 6.24 8.42
C HIS A 52 7.88 7.34 7.72
N ILE A 53 8.08 8.47 8.41
CA ILE A 53 8.88 9.57 7.86
C ILE A 53 10.32 9.42 8.34
N GLN A 54 11.26 9.33 7.41
CA GLN A 54 12.68 9.17 7.71
C GLN A 54 13.51 9.91 6.67
N ASN A 55 14.48 10.71 7.12
CA ASN A 55 15.47 11.36 6.27
C ASN A 55 14.88 12.14 5.07
N GLY A 56 13.76 12.85 5.28
CA GLY A 56 13.10 13.61 4.21
C GLY A 56 12.36 12.76 3.17
N THR A 57 12.12 11.49 3.46
CA THR A 57 11.31 10.57 2.64
C THR A 57 10.20 9.93 3.47
N VAL A 58 9.23 9.33 2.79
CA VAL A 58 8.11 8.62 3.41
C VAL A 58 8.13 7.16 2.98
N ALA A 59 8.41 6.26 3.92
CA ALA A 59 8.31 4.82 3.71
C ALA A 59 6.89 4.35 4.04
N ILE A 60 6.18 3.82 3.04
CA ILE A 60 4.81 3.34 3.17
C ILE A 60 4.80 1.81 3.18
N ASP A 61 4.29 1.24 4.28
CA ASP A 61 4.12 -0.20 4.43
C ASP A 61 2.85 -0.67 3.74
N LEU A 62 3.01 -1.51 2.72
CA LEU A 62 1.93 -2.10 1.95
C LEU A 62 1.75 -3.56 2.34
N ALA A 63 0.52 -3.95 2.65
CA ALA A 63 0.16 -5.37 2.73
C ALA A 63 -0.49 -5.78 1.41
N VAL A 64 0.23 -6.57 0.62
CA VAL A 64 -0.21 -7.03 -0.70
C VAL A 64 -0.76 -8.45 -0.59
N ASN A 65 -1.91 -8.72 -1.20
CA ASN A 65 -2.54 -10.04 -1.20
C ASN A 65 -1.64 -11.08 -1.88
N ARG A 66 -1.40 -12.25 -1.27
CA ARG A 66 -0.46 -13.27 -1.81
C ARG A 66 -0.81 -13.83 -3.20
N GLY A 67 -2.05 -13.68 -3.64
CA GLY A 67 -2.49 -14.02 -5.00
C GLY A 67 -1.97 -13.06 -6.06
N VAL A 68 -1.53 -11.85 -5.67
CA VAL A 68 -0.92 -10.86 -6.54
C VAL A 68 0.58 -11.15 -6.62
N LYS A 69 1.10 -11.37 -7.82
CA LYS A 69 2.53 -11.55 -8.08
C LYS A 69 3.05 -10.32 -8.82
N LEU A 70 4.08 -9.70 -8.28
CA LEU A 70 4.67 -8.50 -8.83
C LEU A 70 6.14 -8.73 -9.13
N PRO A 71 6.62 -8.42 -10.34
CA PRO A 71 8.04 -8.41 -10.67
C PRO A 71 8.87 -7.55 -9.71
N ALA A 72 10.13 -7.93 -9.46
CA ALA A 72 11.02 -7.25 -8.52
C ALA A 72 11.32 -5.80 -8.91
N ASP A 73 11.22 -5.48 -10.20
CA ASP A 73 11.38 -4.15 -10.79
C ASP A 73 10.07 -3.33 -10.86
N SER A 74 8.98 -3.81 -10.24
CA SER A 74 7.70 -3.09 -10.16
C SER A 74 7.83 -1.70 -9.53
N ARG A 75 6.88 -0.82 -9.86
CA ARG A 75 6.79 0.57 -9.38
C ARG A 75 5.56 0.77 -8.49
N ALA A 76 5.54 1.86 -7.74
CA ALA A 76 4.38 2.26 -6.92
C ALA A 76 4.06 3.74 -7.12
N ASP A 77 2.83 4.03 -7.53
CA ASP A 77 2.36 5.40 -7.77
C ASP A 77 1.23 5.73 -6.82
N VAL A 78 1.28 6.90 -6.17
CA VAL A 78 0.10 7.45 -5.50
C VAL A 78 -0.81 8.04 -6.56
N VAL A 79 -2.08 7.60 -6.58
CA VAL A 79 -3.07 8.04 -7.57
C VAL A 79 -4.36 8.50 -6.89
N VAL A 80 -5.01 9.51 -7.49
CA VAL A 80 -6.36 9.90 -7.10
C VAL A 80 -7.35 8.92 -7.73
N GLN A 81 -8.07 8.18 -6.90
CA GLN A 81 -8.99 7.12 -7.32
C GLN A 81 -10.43 7.63 -7.49
N THR A 82 -10.83 8.71 -6.81
CA THR A 82 -12.20 9.24 -6.89
C THR A 82 -12.22 10.76 -7.04
N LEU A 83 -13.34 11.28 -7.57
CA LEU A 83 -13.58 12.72 -7.69
C LEU A 83 -13.61 13.46 -6.34
N LEU A 84 -13.83 12.74 -5.25
CA LEU A 84 -13.79 13.27 -3.88
C LEU A 84 -12.37 13.27 -3.29
N GLY A 85 -11.35 13.02 -4.11
CA GLY A 85 -9.95 13.06 -3.68
C GLY A 85 -9.52 11.85 -2.84
N ARG A 86 -10.24 10.72 -2.87
CA ARG A 86 -9.72 9.48 -2.27
C ARG A 86 -8.51 9.02 -3.08
N ARG A 87 -7.44 8.65 -2.40
CA ARG A 87 -6.19 8.20 -3.00
C ARG A 87 -5.96 6.71 -2.76
N ALA A 88 -5.05 6.15 -3.55
CA ALA A 88 -4.61 4.77 -3.46
C ALA A 88 -3.14 4.66 -3.88
N VAL A 89 -2.48 3.59 -3.43
CA VAL A 89 -1.16 3.20 -3.96
C VAL A 89 -1.37 2.20 -5.09
N SER A 90 -1.09 2.61 -6.33
CA SER A 90 -1.14 1.77 -7.52
C SER A 90 0.20 1.10 -7.76
N LEU A 91 0.22 -0.24 -7.73
CA LEU A 91 1.39 -1.05 -8.07
C LEU A 91 1.37 -1.35 -9.57
N VAL A 92 2.47 -1.02 -10.24
CA VAL A 92 2.64 -1.21 -11.69
C VAL A 92 3.69 -2.28 -11.91
N ALA A 93 3.31 -3.35 -12.61
CA ALA A 93 4.19 -4.48 -12.88
C ALA A 93 5.36 -4.07 -13.80
N GLY A 94 6.57 -4.49 -13.42
CA GLY A 94 7.74 -4.41 -14.27
C GLY A 94 7.86 -5.61 -15.22
N GLN A 95 9.09 -5.97 -15.60
CA GLN A 95 9.40 -7.05 -16.54
C GLN A 95 10.37 -8.09 -15.97
N SER A 96 10.83 -7.92 -14.72
CA SER A 96 11.71 -8.89 -14.07
C SER A 96 11.05 -10.27 -13.92
N ASP A 97 11.86 -11.31 -14.07
CA ASP A 97 11.53 -12.70 -13.77
C ASP A 97 11.54 -13.00 -12.26
N GLN A 98 12.23 -12.18 -11.47
CA GLN A 98 12.20 -12.22 -10.02
C GLN A 98 10.95 -11.51 -9.50
N LEU A 99 10.44 -11.95 -8.34
CA LEU A 99 9.25 -11.39 -7.73
C LEU A 99 9.58 -10.60 -6.47
N LEU A 100 8.81 -9.55 -6.20
CA LEU A 100 8.76 -8.93 -4.88
C LEU A 100 8.30 -9.98 -3.85
N GLY A 101 9.10 -10.15 -2.81
CA GLY A 101 8.84 -11.01 -1.68
C GLY A 101 8.39 -10.23 -0.45
N ASN A 102 8.26 -10.94 0.67
CA ASN A 102 8.05 -10.29 1.96
C ASN A 102 9.24 -9.36 2.29
N ASP A 103 8.93 -8.19 2.83
CA ASP A 103 9.90 -7.16 3.23
C ASP A 103 10.71 -6.56 2.06
N SER A 104 10.26 -6.76 0.82
CA SER A 104 10.86 -6.11 -0.35
C SER A 104 10.63 -4.60 -0.34
N VAL A 105 11.61 -3.86 -0.87
CA VAL A 105 11.57 -2.39 -0.93
C VAL A 105 11.47 -1.91 -2.38
N ILE A 106 10.49 -1.04 -2.65
CA ILE A 106 10.41 -0.25 -3.87
C ILE A 106 11.06 1.11 -3.55
N PRO A 107 12.24 1.43 -4.12
CA PRO A 107 12.97 2.64 -3.82
C PRO A 107 12.36 3.87 -4.50
N VAL A 108 12.73 5.07 -4.02
CA VAL A 108 12.25 6.37 -4.51
C VAL A 108 12.31 6.52 -6.04
N GLY A 109 13.36 6.02 -6.69
CA GLY A 109 13.49 6.05 -8.15
C GLY A 109 12.46 5.21 -8.93
N ARG A 110 11.60 4.47 -8.22
CA ARG A 110 10.51 3.64 -8.77
C ARG A 110 9.16 3.99 -8.13
N THR A 111 9.05 5.20 -7.59
CA THR A 111 7.81 5.70 -7.00
C THR A 111 7.47 7.09 -7.46
N THR A 112 6.17 7.41 -7.52
CA THR A 112 5.70 8.74 -7.93
C THR A 112 4.55 9.20 -7.03
N THR A 113 4.52 10.49 -6.69
CA THR A 113 3.38 11.17 -6.08
C THR A 113 2.77 12.17 -7.08
N PRO A 114 1.46 12.45 -7.01
CA PRO A 114 0.86 13.51 -7.82
C PRO A 114 1.46 14.86 -7.42
N VAL A 115 1.72 15.72 -8.41
CA VAL A 115 2.09 17.12 -8.14
C VAL A 115 0.86 17.85 -7.61
N ASP A 116 0.95 18.40 -6.40
CA ASP A 116 -0.11 19.25 -5.86
C ASP A 116 -0.05 20.64 -6.53
N ILE A 117 -1.17 21.06 -7.13
CA ILE A 117 -1.28 22.32 -7.89
C ILE A 117 -1.06 23.56 -7.01
N THR A 118 -1.21 23.43 -5.70
CA THR A 118 -0.98 24.50 -4.72
C THR A 118 0.50 24.85 -4.51
N GLU A 119 1.41 24.03 -5.04
CA GLU A 119 2.86 24.26 -4.98
C GLU A 119 3.43 24.90 -6.26
N LEU A 120 2.56 25.31 -7.20
CA LEU A 120 2.91 26.02 -8.43
C LEU A 120 2.81 27.54 -8.30
#